data_AF-A0A382QZ98-F1
#
_entry.id   AF-A0A382QZ98-F1
#
_cell.length_a   1.000
_cell.length_b   1.000
_cell.length_c   1.000
_cell.angle_alpha   90.00
_cell.angle_beta   90.00
_cell.angle_gamma   90.00
#
_symmetry.space_group_name_H-M   'P 1'
#
loop_
_entity.id
_entity.type
_entity.pdbx_description
1 polymer ?
#
loop_
_entity_poly.entity_id
_entity_poly.type
_entity_poly.pdbx_seq_one_letter_code
_entity_poly.pdbx_strand_id
1 'polypeptide(L)'
;MQLLSLASWLLSRRLRHSWLLLAVTSFGILASVTIMSTGALYSRALGEAGLRHTLASFRPEVLNAQVTAQNRPLGRSDYLTLHNLVQESAEERLGELLRGTERIGTILSDLPMLHTTASYIPSARPFFLTGFTDHTSLVQGRWPKIWDSKSQGEVETVIGVGTSRQLGFGVGDQITLVPFPGSPERLLFDVVGLAEPIDSHEEYWMGSPTYFDIITVGTVGESVVV
;
A
#
# COMPACT_ATOMS: atom_id res chain seq x y z
N MET A 1 -60.71 -2.22 -29.69
CA MET A 1 -60.97 -2.96 -28.42
C MET A 1 -61.50 -4.39 -28.64
N GLN A 2 -62.31 -4.68 -29.67
CA GLN A 2 -62.87 -6.02 -29.88
C GLN A 2 -61.84 -7.10 -30.27
N LEU A 3 -60.81 -6.76 -31.06
CA LEU A 3 -59.75 -7.71 -31.44
C LEU A 3 -58.92 -8.21 -30.24
N LEU A 4 -58.69 -7.36 -29.24
CA LEU A 4 -57.99 -7.74 -28.00
C LEU A 4 -58.83 -8.73 -27.16
N SER A 5 -60.14 -8.52 -27.09
CA SER A 5 -61.05 -9.43 -26.37
C SER A 5 -61.13 -10.81 -27.03
N LEU A 6 -61.27 -10.87 -28.36
CA LEU A 6 -61.29 -12.11 -29.13
C LEU A 6 -59.95 -12.86 -29.06
N ALA A 7 -58.84 -12.13 -29.17
CA ALA A 7 -57.50 -12.69 -29.03
C ALA A 7 -57.30 -13.28 -27.63
N SER A 8 -57.65 -12.55 -26.56
CA SER A 8 -57.51 -13.05 -25.19
C SER A 8 -58.40 -14.27 -24.89
N TRP A 9 -59.60 -14.33 -25.47
CA TRP A 9 -60.53 -15.46 -25.31
C TRP A 9 -60.03 -16.71 -26.04
N LEU A 10 -59.58 -16.57 -27.29
CA LEU A 10 -58.97 -17.66 -28.07
C LEU A 10 -57.68 -18.15 -27.41
N LEU A 11 -56.83 -17.23 -26.93
CA LEU A 11 -55.58 -17.54 -26.25
C LEU A 11 -55.84 -18.34 -24.97
N SER A 12 -56.81 -17.90 -24.15
CA SER A 12 -57.19 -18.59 -22.90
C SER A 12 -57.75 -19.99 -23.15
N ARG A 13 -58.55 -20.17 -24.21
CA ARG A 13 -59.10 -21.49 -24.58
C ARG A 13 -58.00 -22.42 -25.09
N ARG A 14 -57.05 -21.91 -25.89
CA ARG A 14 -55.89 -22.68 -26.37
C ARG A 14 -54.92 -23.04 -25.24
N LEU A 15 -54.66 -22.09 -24.33
CA LEU A 15 -53.83 -22.29 -23.14
C LEU A 15 -54.38 -23.42 -22.25
N ARG A 16 -55.70 -23.48 -22.01
CA ARG A 16 -56.31 -24.58 -21.24
C ARG A 16 -56.16 -25.94 -21.92
N HIS A 17 -56.30 -26.00 -23.25
CA HIS A 17 -56.19 -27.26 -24.00
C HIS A 17 -54.73 -27.75 -24.11
N SER A 18 -53.75 -26.86 -24.09
CA SER A 18 -52.32 -27.19 -24.19
C SER A 18 -51.53 -26.97 -22.90
N TRP A 19 -52.21 -26.83 -21.75
CA TRP A 19 -51.60 -26.45 -20.48
C TRP A 19 -50.53 -27.46 -20.00
N LEU A 20 -50.78 -28.75 -20.18
CA LEU A 20 -49.86 -29.82 -19.76
C LEU A 20 -48.56 -29.80 -20.59
N LEU A 21 -48.67 -29.56 -21.90
CA LEU A 21 -47.51 -29.40 -22.78
C LEU A 21 -46.70 -28.15 -22.43
N LEU A 22 -47.36 -27.03 -22.13
CA LEU A 22 -46.70 -25.80 -21.69
C LEU A 22 -46.02 -25.96 -20.32
N ALA A 23 -46.63 -26.70 -19.40
CA ALA A 23 -46.05 -26.96 -18.08
C ALA A 23 -44.78 -27.82 -18.19
N VAL A 24 -44.82 -28.88 -19.00
CA VAL A 24 -43.66 -29.77 -19.22
C VAL A 24 -42.52 -29.04 -19.93
N THR A 25 -42.81 -28.26 -20.97
CA THR A 25 -41.76 -27.49 -21.67
C THR A 25 -41.19 -26.39 -20.79
N SER A 26 -42.04 -25.67 -20.03
CA SER A 26 -41.58 -24.66 -19.07
C SER A 26 -40.71 -25.27 -17.98
N PHE A 27 -41.10 -26.41 -17.41
CA PHE A 27 -40.30 -27.13 -16.42
C PHE A 27 -38.96 -27.59 -16.99
N GLY A 28 -38.95 -28.14 -18.21
CA GLY A 28 -37.73 -28.57 -18.89
C GLY A 28 -36.76 -27.41 -19.16
N ILE A 29 -37.29 -26.25 -19.58
CA ILE A 29 -36.48 -25.03 -19.76
C ILE A 29 -35.94 -24.56 -18.40
N LEU A 30 -36.78 -24.49 -17.36
CA LEU A 30 -36.37 -24.05 -16.04
C LEU A 30 -35.30 -24.96 -15.44
N ALA A 31 -35.48 -26.28 -15.56
CA ALA A 31 -34.50 -27.27 -15.11
C ALA A 31 -33.17 -27.13 -15.86
N SER A 32 -33.22 -27.00 -17.20
CA SER A 32 -32.01 -26.79 -18.02
C SER A 32 -31.26 -25.51 -17.62
N VAL A 33 -31.98 -24.39 -17.47
CA VAL A 33 -31.40 -23.11 -17.05
C VAL A 33 -30.84 -23.21 -15.64
N THR A 34 -31.55 -23.86 -14.71
CA THR A 34 -31.10 -24.03 -13.33
C THR A 34 -29.81 -24.85 -13.27
N ILE A 35 -29.72 -25.95 -14.02
CA ILE A 35 -28.51 -26.79 -14.08
C ILE A 35 -27.34 -25.98 -14.65
N MET A 36 -27.57 -25.24 -15.73
CA MET A 36 -26.53 -24.41 -16.36
C MET A 36 -26.06 -23.28 -15.43
N SER A 37 -26.97 -22.57 -14.77
CA SER A 37 -26.65 -21.52 -13.81
C SER A 37 -25.96 -22.07 -12.57
N THR A 38 -26.42 -23.20 -12.03
CA THR A 38 -25.80 -23.84 -10.86
C THR A 38 -24.38 -24.28 -11.16
N GLY A 39 -24.12 -24.87 -12.34
CA GLY A 39 -22.76 -25.23 -12.74
C GLY A 39 -21.82 -24.02 -12.83
N ALA A 40 -22.29 -22.92 -13.42
CA ALA A 40 -21.51 -21.68 -13.51
C ALA A 40 -21.24 -21.05 -12.14
N LEU A 41 -22.25 -21.00 -11.27
CA LEU A 41 -22.13 -20.46 -9.91
C LEU A 41 -21.21 -21.33 -9.03
N TYR A 42 -21.37 -22.65 -9.10
CA TYR A 42 -20.53 -23.59 -8.35
C TYR A 42 -19.06 -23.50 -8.77
N SER A 43 -18.77 -23.44 -10.07
CA SER A 43 -17.41 -23.29 -10.57
C SER A 43 -16.75 -21.99 -10.08
N ARG A 44 -17.49 -20.88 -10.11
CA ARG A 44 -17.01 -19.59 -9.57
C ARG A 44 -16.75 -19.66 -8.07
N ALA A 45 -17.70 -20.17 -7.31
CA ALA A 45 -17.56 -20.30 -5.86
C ALA A 45 -16.39 -21.21 -5.47
N LEU A 46 -16.21 -22.33 -6.18
CA LEU A 46 -15.08 -23.25 -5.96
C LEU A 46 -13.74 -22.60 -6.32
N GLY A 47 -13.68 -21.87 -7.45
CA GLY A 47 -12.49 -21.15 -7.85
C GLY A 47 -12.10 -20.05 -6.86
N GLU A 48 -13.08 -19.31 -6.37
CA GLU A 48 -12.88 -18.24 -5.39
C GLU A 48 -12.46 -18.79 -4.01
N ALA A 49 -13.10 -19.86 -3.55
CA ALA A 49 -12.70 -20.56 -2.32
C ALA A 49 -11.30 -21.16 -2.44
N GLY A 50 -10.96 -21.76 -3.58
CA GLY A 50 -9.63 -22.29 -3.87
C GLY A 50 -8.55 -21.21 -3.89
N LEU A 51 -8.83 -20.06 -4.51
CA LEU A 51 -7.93 -18.90 -4.50
C LEU A 51 -7.74 -18.36 -3.09
N ARG A 52 -8.82 -18.12 -2.34
CA ARG A 52 -8.73 -17.63 -0.95
C ARG A 52 -7.94 -18.59 -0.07
N HIS A 53 -8.15 -19.90 -0.19
CA HIS A 53 -7.39 -20.90 0.54
C HIS A 53 -5.90 -20.89 0.16
N THR A 54 -5.60 -20.77 -1.13
CA THR A 54 -4.22 -20.72 -1.63
C THR A 54 -3.50 -19.46 -1.19
N LEU A 55 -4.16 -18.30 -1.24
CA LEU A 55 -3.60 -17.04 -0.72
C LEU A 55 -3.39 -17.13 0.79
N ALA A 56 -4.33 -17.70 1.54
CA ALA A 56 -4.21 -17.84 2.99
C ALA A 56 -3.11 -18.83 3.43
N SER A 57 -2.66 -19.74 2.56
CA SER A 57 -1.58 -20.68 2.88
C SER A 57 -0.18 -20.12 2.60
N PHE A 58 -0.07 -19.08 1.78
CA PHE A 58 1.18 -18.35 1.62
C PHE A 58 1.48 -17.50 2.85
N ARG A 59 2.77 -17.31 3.10
CA ARG A 59 3.18 -16.38 4.14
C ARG A 59 2.84 -14.95 3.70
N PRO A 60 2.44 -14.06 4.64
CA PRO A 60 1.98 -12.72 4.29
C PRO A 60 3.03 -11.89 3.51
N GLU A 61 4.32 -12.11 3.77
CA GLU A 61 5.40 -11.33 3.14
C GLU A 61 5.46 -11.49 1.62
N VAL A 62 4.92 -12.59 1.06
CA VAL A 62 4.88 -12.88 -0.38
C VAL A 62 3.64 -12.29 -1.06
N LEU A 63 2.64 -11.88 -0.27
CA LEU A 63 1.36 -11.35 -0.75
C LEU A 63 1.35 -9.82 -0.83
N ASN A 64 2.44 -9.18 -0.41
CA ASN A 64 2.59 -7.74 -0.47
C ASN A 64 2.65 -7.23 -1.92
N ALA A 65 1.86 -6.19 -2.20
CA ALA A 65 1.87 -5.49 -3.47
C ALA A 65 2.38 -4.07 -3.27
N GLN A 66 3.33 -3.64 -4.10
CA GLN A 66 3.87 -2.28 -4.08
C GLN A 66 3.52 -1.54 -5.37
N VAL A 67 2.90 -0.37 -5.23
CA VAL A 67 2.64 0.54 -6.35
C VAL A 67 3.53 1.76 -6.19
N THR A 68 4.45 1.95 -7.14
CA THR A 68 5.42 3.05 -7.10
C THR A 68 5.05 4.12 -8.11
N ALA A 69 4.76 5.32 -7.63
CA ALA A 69 4.58 6.51 -8.45
C ALA A 69 5.85 7.38 -8.45
N GLN A 70 6.50 7.50 -9.61
CA GLN A 70 7.71 8.30 -9.79
C GLN A 70 7.39 9.71 -10.29
N ASN A 71 8.32 10.66 -10.10
CA ASN A 71 8.22 12.03 -10.61
C ASN A 71 6.91 12.75 -10.24
N ARG A 72 6.39 12.46 -9.04
CA ARG A 72 5.11 13.02 -8.59
C ARG A 72 5.23 14.51 -8.31
N PRO A 73 4.19 15.32 -8.58
CA PRO A 73 4.19 16.73 -8.20
C PRO A 73 4.29 16.89 -6.68
N LEU A 74 5.02 17.90 -6.22
CA LEU A 74 5.23 18.20 -4.80
C LEU A 74 4.03 18.94 -4.16
N GLY A 75 3.08 19.40 -4.96
CA GLY A 75 1.89 20.11 -4.51
C GLY A 75 0.94 19.20 -3.72
N ARG A 76 0.40 19.72 -2.60
CA ARG A 76 -0.56 18.97 -1.77
C ARG A 76 -1.81 18.55 -2.54
N SER A 77 -2.34 19.41 -3.42
CA SER A 77 -3.52 19.10 -4.25
C SER A 77 -3.29 17.91 -5.17
N ASP A 78 -2.15 17.91 -5.85
CA ASP A 78 -1.80 16.91 -6.84
C ASP A 78 -1.49 15.58 -6.16
N TYR A 79 -0.81 15.65 -5.00
CA TYR A 79 -0.58 14.51 -4.14
C TYR A 79 -1.88 13.85 -3.68
N LEU A 80 -2.84 14.64 -3.18
CA LEU A 80 -4.13 14.12 -2.73
C LEU A 80 -4.93 13.48 -3.87
N THR A 81 -4.87 14.07 -5.07
CA THR A 81 -5.56 13.52 -6.25
C THR A 81 -5.02 12.15 -6.62
N LEU A 82 -3.70 12.03 -6.74
CA LEU A 82 -3.05 10.74 -7.03
C LEU A 82 -3.31 9.72 -5.92
N HIS A 83 -3.22 10.15 -4.66
CA HIS A 83 -3.50 9.30 -3.51
C HIS A 83 -4.91 8.73 -3.55
N ASN A 84 -5.92 9.57 -3.78
CA ASN A 84 -7.31 9.14 -3.86
C ASN A 84 -7.53 8.17 -5.02
N LEU A 85 -6.94 8.43 -6.18
CA LEU A 85 -7.06 7.53 -7.34
C LEU A 85 -6.51 6.12 -7.05
N VAL A 86 -5.33 6.05 -6.40
CA VAL A 86 -4.72 4.76 -6.04
C VAL A 86 -5.54 4.06 -4.96
N GLN A 87 -6.00 4.79 -3.95
CA GLN A 87 -6.82 4.24 -2.87
C GLN A 87 -8.14 3.69 -3.38
N GLU A 88 -8.85 4.45 -4.21
CA GLU A 88 -10.13 4.04 -4.81
C GLU A 88 -9.95 2.80 -5.69
N SER A 89 -8.90 2.79 -6.53
CA SER A 89 -8.59 1.64 -7.39
C SER A 89 -8.23 0.39 -6.59
N ALA A 90 -7.52 0.55 -5.47
CA ALA A 90 -7.17 -0.55 -4.59
C ALA A 90 -8.40 -1.12 -3.88
N GLU A 91 -9.24 -0.25 -3.31
CA GLU A 91 -10.46 -0.64 -2.60
C GLU A 91 -11.48 -1.33 -3.53
N GLU A 92 -11.72 -0.76 -4.73
CA GLU A 92 -12.68 -1.31 -5.70
C GLU A 92 -12.30 -2.74 -6.14
N ARG A 93 -11.00 -3.02 -6.29
CA ARG A 93 -10.50 -4.28 -6.86
C ARG A 93 -10.12 -5.31 -5.82
N LEU A 94 -9.62 -4.87 -4.67
CA LEU A 94 -8.97 -5.71 -3.67
C LEU A 94 -9.53 -5.50 -2.26
N GLY A 95 -10.53 -4.64 -2.04
CA GLY A 95 -11.01 -4.27 -0.71
C GLY A 95 -11.25 -5.46 0.24
N GLU A 96 -11.90 -6.53 -0.23
CA GLU A 96 -12.13 -7.74 0.61
C GLU A 96 -10.86 -8.55 0.94
N LEU A 97 -9.79 -8.38 0.16
CA LEU A 97 -8.51 -9.07 0.32
C LEU A 97 -7.44 -8.17 0.97
N LEU A 98 -7.64 -6.85 0.97
CA LEU A 98 -6.73 -5.86 1.54
C LEU A 98 -6.82 -5.89 3.06
N ARG A 99 -5.67 -6.12 3.72
CA ARG A 99 -5.56 -6.01 5.18
C ARG A 99 -5.23 -4.59 5.63
N GLY A 100 -4.45 -3.87 4.83
CA GLY A 100 -3.97 -2.54 5.14
C GLY A 100 -3.29 -1.91 3.92
N THR A 101 -3.00 -0.63 4.02
CA THR A 101 -2.26 0.10 2.98
C THR A 101 -1.33 1.06 3.67
N GLU A 102 -0.04 0.82 3.50
CA GLU A 102 1.00 1.71 4.00
C GLU A 102 1.62 2.51 2.87
N ARG A 103 2.04 3.73 3.20
CA ARG A 103 2.62 4.69 2.26
C ARG A 103 4.05 4.94 2.64
N ILE A 104 4.94 4.63 1.71
CA ILE A 104 6.33 5.06 1.75
C ILE A 104 6.52 6.23 0.78
N GLY A 105 7.25 7.25 1.21
CA GLY A 105 7.78 8.25 0.29
C GLY A 105 9.24 8.49 0.55
N THR A 106 10.02 8.42 -0.52
CA THR A 106 11.47 8.58 -0.50
C THR A 106 11.88 9.49 -1.66
N ILE A 107 13.05 10.12 -1.52
CA ILE A 107 13.74 10.71 -2.67
C ILE A 107 14.43 9.60 -3.49
N LEU A 108 14.75 9.88 -4.75
CA LEU A 108 15.36 8.90 -5.67
C LEU A 108 16.86 8.72 -5.44
N SER A 109 17.55 9.75 -4.94
CA SER A 109 19.01 9.77 -4.84
C SER A 109 19.45 9.86 -3.39
N ASP A 110 20.50 9.13 -3.04
CA ASP A 110 21.16 9.26 -1.75
C ASP A 110 21.89 10.61 -1.69
N LEU A 111 21.59 11.39 -0.66
CA LEU A 111 22.16 12.71 -0.47
C LEU A 111 23.43 12.61 0.36
N PRO A 112 24.58 13.08 -0.14
CA PRO A 112 25.80 13.07 0.65
C PRO A 112 25.62 13.95 1.89
N MET A 113 26.13 13.43 3.00
CA MET A 113 26.02 14.04 4.30
C MET A 113 27.30 14.80 4.63
N LEU A 114 27.16 16.04 5.09
CA LEU A 114 28.29 16.86 5.50
C LEU A 114 28.62 16.64 6.98
N HIS A 115 29.85 16.97 7.36
CA HIS A 115 30.31 17.00 8.76
C HIS A 115 30.14 15.68 9.52
N THR A 116 30.43 14.55 8.87
CA THR A 116 30.52 13.25 9.55
C THR A 116 31.92 13.02 10.13
N THR A 117 32.01 12.27 11.24
CA THR A 117 33.27 11.75 11.78
C THR A 117 33.69 10.43 11.13
N ALA A 118 32.90 9.89 10.20
CA ALA A 118 33.20 8.65 9.50
C ALA A 118 34.38 8.80 8.53
N SER A 119 35.11 7.71 8.31
CA SER A 119 36.28 7.66 7.40
C SER A 119 35.90 7.80 5.91
N TYR A 120 34.61 7.77 5.59
CA TYR A 120 34.01 7.95 4.26
C TYR A 120 32.86 8.98 4.37
N ILE A 121 32.44 9.57 3.27
CA ILE A 121 31.26 10.46 3.24
C ILE A 121 30.03 9.55 3.14
N PRO A 122 29.24 9.37 4.23
CA PRO A 122 28.01 8.61 4.15
C PRO A 122 26.97 9.44 3.39
N SER A 123 25.97 8.75 2.85
CA SER A 123 24.81 9.37 2.24
C SER A 123 23.57 9.03 3.05
N ALA A 124 22.62 9.96 3.09
CA ALA A 124 21.31 9.75 3.68
C ALA A 124 20.20 9.94 2.66
N ARG A 125 19.11 9.21 2.85
CA ARG A 125 17.92 9.24 2.02
C ARG A 125 16.69 9.37 2.92
N PRO A 126 16.30 10.62 3.23
CA PRO A 126 15.11 10.89 4.01
C PRO A 126 13.89 10.20 3.41
N PHE A 127 13.10 9.59 4.27
CA PHE A 127 11.84 8.97 3.90
C PHE A 127 10.75 9.29 4.92
N PHE A 128 9.50 9.05 4.52
CA PHE A 128 8.39 8.92 5.45
C PHE A 128 7.72 7.56 5.25
N LEU A 129 7.17 7.03 6.32
CA LEU A 129 6.38 5.80 6.33
C LEU A 129 5.17 6.01 7.24
N THR A 130 3.97 5.72 6.75
CA THR A 130 2.75 5.75 7.58
C THR A 130 2.74 4.60 8.56
N GLY A 131 2.14 4.79 9.74
CA GLY A 131 2.14 3.77 10.78
C GLY A 131 3.48 3.60 11.50
N PHE A 132 4.53 4.36 11.14
CA PHE A 132 5.88 4.17 11.70
C PHE A 132 5.91 4.17 13.22
N THR A 133 5.16 5.06 13.87
CA THR A 133 5.10 5.15 15.33
C THR A 133 4.45 3.94 16.00
N ASP A 134 3.62 3.20 15.29
CA ASP A 134 2.87 2.05 15.83
C ASP A 134 3.72 0.76 15.78
N HIS A 135 4.70 0.72 14.87
CA HIS A 135 5.61 -0.40 14.65
C HIS A 135 7.00 -0.19 15.26
N THR A 136 7.22 0.95 15.92
CA THR A 136 8.52 1.32 16.50
C THR A 136 8.40 1.76 17.95
N SER A 137 9.46 1.49 18.70
CA SER A 137 9.64 1.96 20.06
C SER A 137 10.58 3.17 20.04
N LEU A 138 10.17 4.24 20.73
CA LEU A 138 11.01 5.39 20.94
C LEU A 138 11.95 5.13 22.12
N VAL A 139 13.24 5.04 21.85
CA VAL A 139 14.27 4.78 22.86
C VAL A 139 14.69 6.06 23.57
N GLN A 140 14.74 7.18 22.84
CA GLN A 140 15.13 8.48 23.39
C GLN A 140 14.45 9.63 22.64
N GLY A 141 14.19 10.74 23.33
CA GLY A 141 13.71 11.98 22.72
C GLY A 141 12.20 12.02 22.54
N ARG A 142 11.73 12.44 21.36
CA ARG A 142 10.32 12.55 20.99
C ARG A 142 10.11 12.30 19.49
N TRP A 143 8.85 12.06 19.11
CA TRP A 143 8.46 12.02 17.70
C TRP A 143 8.57 13.40 17.02
N PRO A 144 8.88 13.46 15.72
CA PRO A 144 8.90 14.70 14.95
C PRO A 144 7.53 15.35 14.90
N LYS A 145 7.49 16.68 14.95
CA LYS A 145 6.26 17.42 14.73
C LYS A 145 5.93 17.44 13.24
N ILE A 146 4.63 17.42 12.95
CA ILE A 146 4.13 17.66 11.61
C ILE A 146 4.58 19.06 11.20
N TRP A 147 5.30 19.13 10.07
CA TRP A 147 5.81 20.37 9.51
C TRP A 147 4.70 21.42 9.37
N ASP A 148 4.90 22.59 9.98
CA ASP A 148 4.10 23.78 9.68
C ASP A 148 4.85 24.60 8.63
N SER A 149 4.14 25.10 7.63
CA SER A 149 4.66 26.02 6.60
C SER A 149 5.47 27.22 7.12
N LYS A 150 5.37 27.53 8.42
CA LYS A 150 6.10 28.60 9.11
C LYS A 150 7.50 28.23 9.60
N SER A 151 7.82 26.95 9.81
CA SER A 151 9.18 26.54 10.15
C SER A 151 10.01 26.61 8.87
N GLN A 152 10.91 27.58 8.76
CA GLN A 152 11.79 27.69 7.59
C GLN A 152 12.96 26.72 7.74
N GLY A 153 13.01 25.69 6.88
CA GLY A 153 14.22 24.91 6.61
C GLY A 153 14.69 23.84 7.63
N GLU A 154 14.11 23.77 8.83
CA GLU A 154 14.54 22.83 9.90
C GLU A 154 13.57 21.66 10.04
N VAL A 155 13.88 20.52 9.41
CA VAL A 155 13.01 19.34 9.42
C VAL A 155 13.38 18.46 10.62
N GLU A 156 12.47 18.33 11.58
CA GLU A 156 12.66 17.38 12.68
C GLU A 156 12.67 15.94 12.13
N THR A 157 13.63 15.12 12.57
CA THR A 157 13.76 13.72 12.17
C THR A 157 14.02 12.80 13.37
N VAL A 158 13.72 11.52 13.19
CA VAL A 158 14.08 10.45 14.12
C VAL A 158 14.96 9.47 13.36
N ILE A 159 16.06 9.06 13.99
CA ILE A 159 17.00 8.10 13.39
C ILE A 159 16.98 6.79 14.16
N GLY A 160 17.44 5.72 13.50
CA GLY A 160 17.62 4.42 14.13
C GLY A 160 18.72 4.44 15.20
N VAL A 161 18.55 3.66 16.27
CA VAL A 161 19.58 3.47 17.31
C VAL A 161 20.88 2.91 16.72
N GLY A 162 20.79 2.04 15.71
CA GLY A 162 21.94 1.49 15.00
C GLY A 162 22.72 2.58 14.26
N THR A 163 22.03 3.39 13.47
CA THR A 163 22.60 4.57 12.79
C THR A 163 23.24 5.55 13.77
N SER A 164 22.54 5.85 14.88
CA SER A 164 23.06 6.71 15.97
C SER A 164 24.39 6.18 16.51
N ARG A 165 24.48 4.89 16.82
CA ARG A 165 25.70 4.28 17.37
C ARG A 165 26.86 4.28 16.38
N GLN A 166 26.58 4.04 15.11
CA GLN A 166 27.62 3.88 14.08
C GLN A 166 28.13 5.22 13.54
N LEU A 167 27.27 6.23 13.40
CA LEU A 167 27.65 7.58 12.94
C LEU A 167 27.97 8.54 14.09
N GLY A 168 27.56 8.22 15.32
CA GLY A 168 27.77 9.06 16.50
C GLY A 168 26.76 10.20 16.68
N PHE A 169 25.61 10.16 15.99
CA PHE A 169 24.54 11.15 16.17
C PHE A 169 23.63 10.80 17.33
N GLY A 170 23.26 11.78 18.14
CA GLY A 170 22.29 11.68 19.21
C GLY A 170 21.13 12.67 19.08
N VAL A 171 20.23 12.65 20.06
CA VAL A 171 19.13 13.62 20.14
C VAL A 171 19.70 15.01 20.41
N GLY A 172 19.31 15.98 19.57
CA GLY A 172 19.80 17.37 19.59
C GLY A 172 20.86 17.66 18.53
N ASP A 173 21.40 16.64 17.87
CA ASP A 173 22.33 16.83 16.77
C ASP A 173 21.62 17.20 15.47
N GLN A 174 22.34 17.87 14.58
CA GLN A 174 21.83 18.28 13.27
C GLN A 174 22.57 17.53 12.15
N ILE A 175 21.79 16.88 11.29
CA ILE A 175 22.25 16.22 10.09
C ILE A 175 22.12 17.20 8.93
N THR A 176 23.21 17.40 8.19
CA THR A 176 23.23 18.29 7.02
C THR A 176 23.41 17.47 5.74
N LEU A 177 22.40 17.52 4.87
CA LEU A 177 22.43 16.87 3.55
C LEU A 177 22.58 17.91 2.43
N VAL A 178 23.23 17.50 1.33
CA VAL A 178 23.31 18.33 0.13
C VAL A 178 22.75 17.60 -1.09
N PRO A 179 22.02 18.28 -2.00
CA PRO A 179 21.45 17.65 -3.19
C PRO A 179 22.48 16.96 -4.09
N PHE A 180 23.66 17.58 -4.23
CA PHE A 180 24.78 17.06 -5.00
C PHE A 180 26.10 17.67 -4.46
N PRO A 181 27.25 17.00 -4.66
CA PRO A 181 28.54 17.52 -4.23
C PRO A 181 28.81 18.92 -4.78
N GLY A 182 29.13 19.87 -3.90
CA GLY A 182 29.41 21.26 -4.26
C GLY A 182 28.19 22.18 -4.39
N SER A 183 26.96 21.69 -4.18
CA SER A 183 25.78 22.56 -4.07
C SER A 183 25.94 23.53 -2.90
N PRO A 184 25.45 24.79 -2.99
CA PRO A 184 25.33 25.70 -1.84
C PRO A 184 24.09 25.40 -0.98
N GLU A 185 23.14 24.62 -1.49
CA GLU A 185 21.90 24.27 -0.78
C GLU A 185 22.18 23.27 0.34
N ARG A 186 21.55 23.48 1.50
CA ARG A 186 21.70 22.66 2.70
C ARG A 186 20.32 22.25 3.18
N LEU A 187 20.10 20.95 3.30
CA LEU A 187 18.91 20.38 3.91
C LEU A 187 19.29 20.01 5.34
N LEU A 188 18.67 20.69 6.30
CA LEU A 188 18.98 20.54 7.72
C LEU A 188 17.91 19.68 8.38
N PHE A 189 18.36 18.63 9.05
CA PHE A 189 17.51 17.71 9.79
C PHE A 189 17.92 17.67 11.25
N ASP A 190 17.02 18.05 12.14
CA ASP A 190 17.27 18.05 13.58
C ASP A 190 16.84 16.70 14.17
N VAL A 191 17.78 15.99 14.78
CA VAL A 191 17.51 14.68 15.38
C VAL A 191 16.78 14.90 16.70
N VAL A 192 15.47 14.67 16.72
CA VAL A 192 14.62 14.87 17.91
C VAL A 192 14.35 13.58 18.69
N GLY A 193 14.70 12.43 18.12
CA GLY A 193 14.53 11.15 18.80
C GLY A 193 15.28 10.00 18.13
N LEU A 194 15.39 8.91 18.89
CA LEU A 194 15.98 7.64 18.46
C LEU A 194 14.92 6.55 18.56
N ALA A 195 14.75 5.77 17.49
CA ALA A 195 13.77 4.69 17.44
C ALA A 195 14.40 3.35 17.06
N GLU A 196 13.73 2.29 17.49
CA GLU A 196 14.03 0.90 17.12
C GLU A 196 12.73 0.18 16.74
N PRO A 197 12.76 -0.83 15.86
CA PRO A 197 11.57 -1.60 15.54
C PRO A 197 11.13 -2.41 16.76
N ILE A 198 9.82 -2.48 17.02
CA ILE A 198 9.28 -3.35 18.07
C ILE A 198 9.55 -4.81 17.70
N ASP A 199 9.30 -5.15 16.43
CA ASP A 199 9.65 -6.42 15.82
C ASP A 199 10.27 -6.16 14.43
N SER A 200 11.54 -6.51 14.25
CA SER A 200 12.26 -6.36 12.99
C SER A 200 11.82 -7.33 11.89
N HIS A 201 11.05 -8.37 12.24
CA HIS A 201 10.55 -9.38 11.31
C HIS A 201 9.08 -9.19 10.95
N GLU A 202 8.47 -8.09 11.39
CA GLU A 202 7.11 -7.76 11.05
C GLU A 202 6.90 -7.55 9.54
N GLU A 203 5.76 -8.00 9.03
CA GLU A 203 5.35 -7.86 7.62
C GLU A 203 5.41 -6.41 7.13
N TYR A 204 5.16 -5.45 8.04
CA TYR A 204 5.23 -4.01 7.82
C TYR A 204 6.57 -3.56 7.20
N TRP A 205 7.68 -4.21 7.54
CA TRP A 205 9.00 -3.88 7.00
C TRP A 205 9.26 -4.48 5.61
N MET A 206 8.32 -5.25 5.07
CA MET A 206 8.42 -5.97 3.78
C MET A 206 9.72 -6.78 3.66
N GLY A 207 10.19 -7.35 4.77
CA GLY A 207 11.40 -8.17 4.82
C GLY A 207 12.73 -7.41 4.84
N SER A 208 12.75 -6.08 4.97
CA SER A 208 13.99 -5.29 5.07
C SER A 208 13.99 -4.33 6.26
N PRO A 209 14.51 -4.74 7.44
CA PRO A 209 14.62 -3.86 8.62
C PRO A 209 15.79 -2.86 8.52
N THR A 210 16.34 -2.61 7.33
CA THR A 210 17.49 -1.73 7.10
C THR A 210 17.23 -0.26 7.46
N TYR A 211 16.00 0.09 7.84
CA TYR A 211 15.61 1.43 8.28
C TYR A 211 16.19 1.86 9.64
N PHE A 212 17.02 1.07 10.31
CA PHE A 212 17.53 1.43 11.64
C PHE A 212 19.05 1.38 11.77
N ASP A 213 19.74 0.97 10.71
CA ASP A 213 21.18 0.74 10.67
C ASP A 213 21.82 1.36 9.41
N ILE A 214 23.13 1.60 9.44
CA ILE A 214 23.88 1.92 8.22
C ILE A 214 24.09 0.63 7.43
N ILE A 215 24.01 0.77 6.11
CA ILE A 215 24.32 -0.27 5.15
C ILE A 215 25.51 0.14 4.28
N THR A 216 26.39 -0.81 4.01
CA THR A 216 27.53 -0.60 3.12
C THR A 216 27.12 -0.94 1.70
N VAL A 217 26.87 0.08 0.87
CA VAL A 217 26.57 -0.11 -0.55
C VAL A 217 27.86 -0.50 -1.29
N GLY A 218 28.10 -1.82 -1.38
CA GLY A 218 29.31 -2.38 -1.99
C GLY A 218 29.20 -3.84 -2.43
N THR A 219 28.07 -4.51 -2.19
CA THR A 219 27.75 -5.81 -2.79
C THR A 219 26.26 -5.82 -3.15
N VAL A 220 25.98 -5.48 -4.41
CA VAL A 220 24.71 -5.70 -5.14
C VAL A 220 23.44 -5.58 -4.30
N GLY A 221 22.91 -4.38 -4.17
CA GLY A 221 21.60 -4.14 -3.55
C GLY A 221 21.49 -2.69 -3.12
N GLU A 222 20.65 -1.93 -3.84
CA GLU A 222 20.26 -0.57 -3.46
C GLU A 222 19.75 -0.56 -2.02
N SER A 223 20.17 0.40 -1.19
CA SER A 223 19.34 0.83 -0.05
C SER A 223 19.83 2.14 0.62
N VAL A 224 18.94 2.63 1.50
CA VAL A 224 18.57 3.98 1.97
C VAL A 224 19.00 4.18 3.43
N VAL A 225 19.37 5.40 3.85
CA VAL A 225 19.60 5.76 5.28
C VAL A 225 18.57 6.81 5.74
N VAL A 226 17.99 6.62 6.93
CA VAL A 226 16.91 7.40 7.59
C VAL A 226 17.14 8.91 7.64
#